data_AF-A0A848L9Y9-F1
#
_entry.id   AF-A0A848L9Y9-F1
#
_cell.length_a   1.000
_cell.length_b   1.000
_cell.length_c   1.000
_cell.angle_alpha   90.00
_cell.angle_beta   90.00
_cell.angle_gamma   90.00
#
_symmetry.space_group_name_H-M   'P 1'
#
loop_
_entity.id
_entity.type
_entity.pdbx_description
1 polymer ?
#
loop_
_entity_poly.entity_id
_entity_poly.type
_entity_poly.pdbx_seq_one_letter_code
_entity_poly.pdbx_strand_id
1 'polypeptide(L)'
;MKRVVLGLMAAVMLAACAGHEKAGDRAAAVGDWKGAYSAYRQALANDPDSPELKSKYNQAREQALEDAQKRAQACAQVEDWNCALGESDFALSVDGGNAELAAFRARAATRVAMNQLQLATEQAQRGQFREAVDLMERATGLSQAPEVRTRGEETRRLIVTSGRARADGFRKEHNLIAAHELAQLVAGLDASQAGWAQGIAAEYEQFVTAEYERLAQEGDAARARHDWAFAQDRYRAALGMRQGGRAAPLEQYVSHMLRAEQQLANRDWTGSADGFRSALHTGQDDGYAAQQLDRVELRPYRIAVRSVMVSPVRPDGNAWVGVANPIFSRLAQRLTQMAERRGLTETVMEMAMAIPDENRPQLRVEALLADGTRLTTPARGGVYTRYDSEFVTLSNAFDEQRVIFNVYSDDPRGGELMGTVEVPVRELVEQREVALRGRNIFSLKLSTLPGDGREPGSFQGMARVEPMPPPGHPAGPPSGHAASPLP
;
A
#
# COMPACT_ATOMS: atom_id res chain seq x y z
N MET A 1 1.79 37.88 -39.41
CA MET A 1 0.90 37.52 -38.27
C MET A 1 0.98 38.46 -37.05
N LYS A 2 1.75 39.57 -37.05
CA LYS A 2 1.80 40.53 -35.92
C LYS A 2 0.74 41.66 -35.95
N ARG A 3 0.03 41.87 -37.07
CA ARG A 3 -0.95 42.98 -37.24
C ARG A 3 -2.40 42.59 -36.93
N VAL A 4 -2.74 41.30 -36.94
CA VAL A 4 -4.10 40.82 -36.61
C VAL A 4 -4.29 40.67 -35.10
N VAL A 5 -3.22 40.39 -34.35
CA VAL A 5 -3.26 40.28 -32.88
C VAL A 5 -3.46 41.65 -32.20
N LEU A 6 -2.98 42.76 -32.80
CA LEU A 6 -3.21 44.10 -32.26
C LEU A 6 -4.67 44.57 -32.42
N GLY A 7 -5.36 44.15 -33.48
CA GLY A 7 -6.77 44.51 -33.72
C GLY A 7 -7.76 43.78 -32.81
N LEU A 8 -7.46 42.53 -32.45
CA LEU A 8 -8.33 41.75 -31.56
C LEU A 8 -8.21 42.18 -30.08
N MET A 9 -7.04 42.67 -29.65
CA MET A 9 -6.86 43.21 -28.29
C MET A 9 -7.58 44.55 -28.07
N ALA A 10 -7.67 45.41 -29.10
CA ALA A 10 -8.37 46.69 -28.99
C ALA A 10 -9.91 46.54 -28.89
N ALA A 11 -10.48 45.53 -29.54
CA ALA A 11 -11.92 45.27 -29.51
C ALA A 11 -12.41 44.63 -28.19
N VAL A 12 -11.56 43.83 -27.52
CA VAL A 12 -11.89 43.24 -26.20
C VAL A 12 -11.83 44.28 -25.08
N MET A 13 -10.95 45.29 -25.18
CA MET A 13 -10.90 46.39 -24.21
C MET A 13 -12.15 47.28 -24.27
N LEU A 14 -12.68 47.57 -25.47
CA LEU A 14 -13.89 48.40 -25.63
C LEU A 14 -15.18 47.71 -25.13
N ALA A 15 -15.27 46.38 -25.22
CA ALA A 15 -16.42 45.62 -24.74
C ALA A 15 -16.47 45.49 -23.20
N ALA A 16 -15.31 45.51 -22.54
CA ALA A 16 -15.23 45.50 -21.08
C ALA A 16 -15.66 46.85 -20.48
N CYS A 17 -15.35 47.98 -21.14
CA CYS A 17 -15.70 49.32 -20.65
C CYS A 17 -17.22 49.56 -20.60
N ALA A 18 -17.98 49.10 -21.61
CA ALA A 18 -19.44 49.28 -21.66
C ALA A 18 -20.22 48.39 -20.67
N GLY A 19 -19.57 47.36 -20.11
CA GLY A 19 -20.19 46.43 -19.17
C GLY A 19 -20.40 47.06 -17.78
N HIS A 20 -19.42 47.81 -17.29
CA HIS A 20 -19.44 48.37 -15.94
C HIS A 20 -20.38 49.56 -15.79
N GLU A 21 -20.49 50.43 -16.81
CA GLU A 21 -21.45 51.53 -16.80
C GLU A 21 -22.90 51.02 -16.75
N LYS A 22 -23.26 50.08 -17.64
CA LYS A 22 -24.61 49.48 -17.65
C LYS A 22 -24.94 48.73 -16.37
N ALA A 23 -23.94 48.11 -15.74
CA ALA A 23 -24.13 47.48 -14.43
C ALA A 23 -24.43 48.55 -13.36
N GLY A 24 -23.72 49.68 -13.40
CA GLY A 24 -23.99 50.83 -12.54
C GLY A 24 -25.39 51.42 -12.73
N ASP A 25 -25.82 51.62 -13.99
CA ASP A 25 -27.15 52.13 -14.31
C ASP A 25 -28.26 51.20 -13.79
N ARG A 26 -28.08 49.87 -13.94
CA ARG A 26 -29.02 48.87 -13.43
C ARG A 26 -29.10 48.89 -11.90
N ALA A 27 -27.96 48.98 -11.22
CA ALA A 27 -27.92 49.04 -9.77
C ALA A 27 -28.57 50.32 -9.24
N ALA A 28 -28.27 51.47 -9.87
CA ALA A 28 -28.90 52.75 -9.55
C ALA A 28 -30.44 52.71 -9.76
N ALA A 29 -30.91 52.08 -10.84
CA ALA A 29 -32.34 51.97 -11.14
C ALA A 29 -33.14 51.19 -10.09
N VAL A 30 -32.51 50.27 -9.36
CA VAL A 30 -33.14 49.50 -8.27
C VAL A 30 -32.82 50.06 -6.88
N GLY A 31 -32.11 51.19 -6.79
CA GLY A 31 -31.71 51.82 -5.53
C GLY A 31 -30.52 51.16 -4.83
N ASP A 32 -29.79 50.25 -5.48
CA ASP A 32 -28.53 49.69 -4.97
C ASP A 32 -27.38 50.66 -5.24
N TRP A 33 -27.32 51.72 -4.44
CA TRP A 33 -26.32 52.77 -4.61
C TRP A 33 -24.90 52.30 -4.32
N LYS A 34 -24.70 51.29 -3.46
CA LYS A 34 -23.37 50.70 -3.21
C LYS A 34 -22.89 49.90 -4.42
N GLY A 35 -23.77 49.09 -5.00
CA GLY A 35 -23.51 48.40 -6.27
C GLY A 35 -23.19 49.39 -7.38
N ALA A 36 -24.00 50.45 -7.51
CA ALA A 36 -23.79 51.52 -8.49
C ALA A 36 -22.43 52.22 -8.31
N TYR A 37 -22.08 52.61 -7.07
CA TYR A 37 -20.80 53.22 -6.75
C TYR A 37 -19.61 52.33 -7.16
N SER A 38 -19.65 51.04 -6.83
CA SER A 38 -18.58 50.10 -7.17
C SER A 38 -18.42 49.90 -8.68
N ALA A 39 -19.54 49.82 -9.41
CA ALA A 39 -19.56 49.64 -10.86
C ALA A 39 -19.09 50.90 -11.59
N TYR A 40 -19.53 52.09 -11.18
CA TYR A 40 -19.05 53.34 -11.75
C TYR A 40 -17.59 53.64 -11.41
N ARG A 41 -17.10 53.26 -10.22
CA ARG A 41 -15.67 53.37 -9.89
C ARG A 41 -14.80 52.56 -10.85
N GLN A 42 -15.22 51.34 -11.19
CA GLN A 42 -14.53 50.49 -12.16
C GLN A 42 -14.63 51.08 -13.57
N ALA A 43 -15.80 51.58 -13.97
CA ALA A 43 -15.98 52.26 -15.26
C ALA A 43 -15.06 53.49 -15.39
N LEU A 44 -14.96 54.31 -14.34
CA LEU A 44 -14.11 55.50 -14.31
C LEU A 44 -12.60 55.17 -14.33
N ALA A 45 -12.21 54.02 -13.78
CA ALA A 45 -10.83 53.54 -13.88
C ALA A 45 -10.44 53.17 -15.33
N ASN A 46 -11.42 52.70 -16.12
CA ASN A 46 -11.23 52.35 -17.53
C ASN A 46 -11.34 53.56 -18.47
N ASP A 47 -12.18 54.55 -18.12
CA ASP A 47 -12.34 55.80 -18.86
C ASP A 47 -12.34 57.01 -17.90
N PRO A 48 -11.14 57.52 -17.53
CA PRO A 48 -11.02 58.61 -16.57
C PRO A 48 -11.43 59.99 -17.10
N ASP A 49 -11.61 60.16 -18.41
CA ASP A 49 -11.84 61.48 -19.02
C ASP A 49 -13.32 61.77 -19.27
N SER A 50 -14.18 60.74 -19.29
CA SER A 50 -15.61 60.88 -19.50
C SER A 50 -16.29 61.77 -18.43
N PRO A 51 -16.85 62.95 -18.82
CA PRO A 51 -17.54 63.84 -17.89
C PRO A 51 -18.88 63.26 -17.42
N GLU A 52 -19.54 62.44 -18.25
CA GLU A 52 -20.79 61.77 -17.90
C GLU A 52 -20.56 60.71 -16.81
N LEU A 53 -19.53 59.86 -16.96
CA LEU A 53 -19.17 58.87 -15.94
C LEU A 53 -18.75 59.53 -14.63
N LYS A 54 -18.03 60.66 -14.69
CA LYS A 54 -17.70 61.45 -13.48
C LYS A 54 -18.96 61.93 -12.76
N SER A 55 -19.95 62.43 -13.50
CA SER A 55 -21.21 62.89 -12.93
C SER A 55 -22.00 61.73 -12.29
N LYS A 56 -22.18 60.61 -13.01
CA LYS A 56 -22.84 59.41 -12.50
C LYS A 56 -22.13 58.83 -11.27
N TYR A 57 -20.80 58.77 -11.30
CA TYR A 57 -19.98 58.32 -10.17
C TYR A 57 -20.17 59.22 -8.95
N ASN A 58 -20.13 60.54 -9.11
CA ASN A 58 -20.31 61.48 -8.01
C ASN A 58 -21.72 61.37 -7.40
N GLN A 59 -22.76 61.25 -8.24
CA GLN A 59 -24.13 61.05 -7.78
C GLN A 59 -24.27 59.74 -6.99
N ALA A 60 -23.76 58.62 -7.54
CA ALA A 60 -23.80 57.33 -6.86
C ALA A 60 -22.98 57.34 -5.56
N ARG A 61 -21.85 58.05 -5.54
CA ARG A 61 -21.01 58.25 -4.35
C ARG A 61 -21.77 58.96 -3.24
N GLU A 62 -22.43 60.08 -3.55
CA GLU A 62 -23.23 60.86 -2.59
C GLU A 62 -24.39 60.02 -2.04
N GLN A 63 -25.16 59.38 -2.92
CA GLN A 63 -26.29 58.53 -2.52
C GLN A 63 -25.85 57.32 -1.70
N ALA A 64 -24.77 56.63 -2.11
CA ALA A 64 -24.23 55.48 -1.39
C ALA A 64 -23.69 55.88 -0.01
N LEU A 65 -23.08 57.06 0.11
CA LEU A 65 -22.59 57.60 1.37
C LEU A 65 -23.75 57.94 2.31
N GLU A 66 -24.75 58.67 1.83
CA GLU A 66 -25.95 59.03 2.62
C GLU A 66 -26.70 57.78 3.10
N ASP A 67 -26.88 56.81 2.22
CA ASP A 67 -27.56 55.55 2.53
C ASP A 67 -26.76 54.69 3.52
N ALA A 68 -25.44 54.59 3.36
CA ALA A 68 -24.58 53.90 4.32
C ALA A 68 -24.60 54.58 5.70
N GLN A 69 -24.61 55.92 5.76
CA GLN A 69 -24.75 56.65 7.03
C GLN A 69 -26.08 56.38 7.72
N LYS A 70 -27.19 56.44 6.97
CA LYS A 70 -28.53 56.14 7.49
C LYS A 70 -28.62 54.69 8.00
N ARG A 71 -28.08 53.73 7.24
CA ARG A 71 -28.03 52.32 7.64
C ARG A 71 -27.15 52.09 8.86
N ALA A 72 -25.97 52.73 8.92
CA ALA A 72 -25.09 52.67 10.08
C ALA A 72 -25.80 53.17 11.36
N GLN A 73 -26.52 54.30 11.26
CA GLN A 73 -27.32 54.84 12.37
C GLN A 73 -28.49 53.92 12.74
N ALA A 74 -29.22 53.38 11.77
CA ALA A 74 -30.31 52.44 12.01
C ALA A 74 -29.81 51.17 12.72
N CYS A 75 -28.69 50.60 12.28
CA CYS A 75 -28.06 49.46 12.92
C CYS A 75 -27.59 49.77 14.35
N ALA A 76 -27.05 50.97 14.59
CA ALA A 76 -26.70 51.41 15.94
C ALA A 76 -27.93 51.58 16.86
N GLN A 77 -29.08 52.00 16.32
CA GLN A 77 -30.33 52.15 17.10
C GLN A 77 -30.87 50.81 17.60
N VAL A 78 -30.66 49.72 16.86
CA VAL A 78 -31.05 48.36 17.26
C VAL A 78 -29.89 47.57 17.91
N GLU A 79 -28.81 48.26 18.26
CA GLU A 79 -27.60 47.70 18.88
C GLU A 79 -26.89 46.62 18.04
N ASP A 80 -27.15 46.55 16.72
CA ASP A 80 -26.35 45.73 15.80
C ASP A 80 -25.06 46.47 15.43
N TRP A 81 -24.11 46.41 16.34
CA TRP A 81 -22.82 47.08 16.19
C TRP A 81 -21.95 46.48 15.09
N ASN A 82 -22.17 45.22 14.69
CA ASN A 82 -21.44 44.62 13.57
C ASN A 82 -21.92 45.20 12.24
N CYS A 83 -23.23 45.33 12.05
CA CYS A 83 -23.78 46.05 10.91
C CYS A 83 -23.32 47.51 10.91
N ALA A 84 -23.45 48.21 12.05
CA ALA A 84 -23.07 49.61 12.15
C ALA A 84 -21.58 49.84 11.82
N LEU A 85 -20.70 48.95 12.27
CA LEU A 85 -19.28 48.98 11.96
C LEU A 85 -19.05 48.78 10.45
N GLY A 86 -19.62 47.75 9.84
CA GLY A 86 -19.44 47.47 8.41
C GLY A 86 -19.96 48.59 7.51
N GLU A 87 -21.10 49.18 7.85
CA GLU A 87 -21.66 50.34 7.16
C GLU A 87 -20.77 51.59 7.31
N SER A 88 -20.21 51.80 8.50
CA SER A 88 -19.29 52.92 8.77
C SER A 88 -17.91 52.76 8.12
N ASP A 89 -17.39 51.54 8.02
CA ASP A 89 -16.15 51.23 7.29
C ASP A 89 -16.33 51.52 5.79
N PHE A 90 -17.48 51.15 5.22
CA PHE A 90 -17.82 51.51 3.84
C PHE A 90 -17.90 53.04 3.68
N ALA A 91 -18.63 53.74 4.56
CA ALA A 91 -18.78 55.19 4.48
C ALA A 91 -17.41 55.91 4.53
N LEU A 92 -16.50 55.47 5.41
CA LEU A 92 -15.13 55.99 5.48
C LEU A 92 -14.28 55.63 4.26
N SER A 93 -14.51 54.49 3.63
CA SER A 93 -13.83 54.16 2.37
C SER A 93 -14.20 55.11 1.22
N VAL A 94 -15.40 55.72 1.30
CA VAL A 94 -15.92 56.69 0.33
C VAL A 94 -15.54 58.13 0.68
N ASP A 95 -15.50 58.46 1.98
CA ASP A 95 -15.16 59.79 2.51
C ASP A 95 -14.20 59.70 3.71
N GLY A 96 -12.93 59.40 3.43
CA GLY A 96 -11.92 59.16 4.46
C GLY A 96 -11.49 60.40 5.24
N GLY A 97 -11.89 61.61 4.81
CA GLY A 97 -11.58 62.87 5.50
C GLY A 97 -12.61 63.26 6.56
N ASN A 98 -13.70 62.51 6.69
CA ASN A 98 -14.82 62.88 7.55
C ASN A 98 -14.58 62.48 9.01
N ALA A 99 -14.28 63.48 9.84
CA ALA A 99 -14.00 63.29 11.26
C ALA A 99 -15.21 62.71 12.03
N GLU A 100 -16.45 63.04 11.66
CA GLU A 100 -17.65 62.54 12.32
C GLU A 100 -17.87 61.05 12.02
N LEU A 101 -17.66 60.63 10.76
CA LEU A 101 -17.69 59.21 10.39
C LEU A 101 -16.57 58.43 11.05
N ALA A 102 -15.37 59.00 11.14
CA ALA A 102 -14.24 58.38 11.83
C ALA A 102 -14.56 58.17 13.31
N ALA A 103 -15.14 59.17 13.97
CA ALA A 103 -15.59 59.07 15.37
C ALA A 103 -16.76 58.08 15.55
N PHE A 104 -17.70 58.01 14.61
CA PHE A 104 -18.79 57.03 14.64
C PHE A 104 -18.25 55.60 14.50
N ARG A 105 -17.41 55.35 13.49
CA ARG A 105 -16.76 54.05 13.27
C ARG A 105 -15.94 53.61 14.47
N ALA A 106 -15.17 54.51 15.07
CA ALA A 106 -14.40 54.22 16.28
C ALA A 106 -15.30 53.78 17.45
N ARG A 107 -16.45 54.44 17.66
CA ARG A 107 -17.43 54.03 18.68
C ARG A 107 -18.04 52.66 18.37
N ALA A 108 -18.42 52.41 17.12
CA ALA A 108 -18.95 51.11 16.69
C ALA A 108 -17.91 49.99 16.89
N ALA A 109 -16.66 50.21 16.48
CA ALA A 109 -15.54 49.29 16.68
C ALA A 109 -15.32 48.96 18.17
N THR A 110 -15.36 49.97 19.04
CA THR A 110 -15.29 49.77 20.49
C THR A 110 -16.43 48.90 21.02
N ARG A 111 -17.68 49.10 20.58
CA ARG A 111 -18.82 48.28 21.01
C ARG A 111 -18.69 46.83 20.56
N VAL A 112 -18.29 46.59 19.31
CA VAL A 112 -18.03 45.23 18.79
C VAL A 112 -16.89 44.56 19.57
N ALA A 113 -15.79 45.28 19.82
CA ALA A 113 -14.66 44.77 20.59
C ALA A 113 -15.06 44.38 22.02
N MET A 114 -15.86 45.19 22.70
CA MET A 114 -16.35 44.89 24.05
C MET A 114 -17.21 43.62 24.07
N ASN A 115 -18.11 43.44 23.09
CA ASN A 115 -18.90 42.21 22.96
C ASN A 115 -18.01 40.99 22.71
N GLN A 116 -16.99 41.10 21.86
CA GLN A 116 -16.03 40.01 21.62
C GLN A 116 -15.22 39.66 22.88
N LEU A 117 -14.81 40.64 23.68
CA LEU A 117 -14.12 40.40 24.95
C LEU A 117 -15.02 39.74 26.00
N GLN A 118 -16.31 40.07 26.02
CA GLN A 118 -17.28 39.36 26.85
C GLN A 118 -17.39 37.90 26.43
N LEU A 119 -17.56 37.62 25.14
CA LEU A 119 -17.59 36.25 24.62
C LEU A 119 -16.29 35.50 24.91
N ALA A 120 -15.12 36.16 24.77
CA ALA A 120 -13.83 35.58 25.14
C ALA A 120 -13.78 35.16 26.61
N THR A 121 -14.31 36.00 27.51
CA THR A 121 -14.41 35.71 28.94
C THR A 121 -15.28 34.47 29.18
N GLU A 122 -16.44 34.39 28.53
CA GLU A 122 -17.36 33.23 28.65
C GLU A 122 -16.72 31.94 28.14
N GLN A 123 -15.98 31.99 27.03
CA GLN A 123 -15.27 30.84 26.49
C GLN A 123 -14.13 30.38 27.40
N ALA A 124 -13.36 31.32 27.97
CA ALA A 124 -12.33 31.00 28.95
C ALA A 124 -12.91 30.28 30.19
N GLN A 125 -14.08 30.72 30.68
CA GLN A 125 -14.78 30.07 31.80
C GLN A 125 -15.25 28.65 31.47
N ARG A 126 -15.57 28.37 30.20
CA ARG A 126 -15.90 27.02 29.71
C ARG A 126 -14.68 26.14 29.45
N GLY A 127 -13.47 26.67 29.64
CA GLY A 127 -12.21 25.97 29.32
C GLY A 127 -11.83 25.99 27.84
N GLN A 128 -12.52 26.78 27.01
CA GLN A 128 -12.24 26.97 25.59
C GLN A 128 -11.22 28.10 25.41
N PHE A 129 -9.97 27.85 25.85
CA PHE A 129 -8.95 28.89 25.95
C PHE A 129 -8.44 29.40 24.61
N ARG A 130 -8.35 28.54 23.59
CA ARG A 130 -7.86 28.94 22.27
C ARG A 130 -8.83 29.89 21.59
N GLU A 131 -10.11 29.56 21.62
CA GLU A 131 -11.20 30.39 21.11
C GLU A 131 -11.30 31.73 21.85
N ALA A 132 -11.07 31.70 23.17
CA ALA A 132 -11.03 32.91 23.99
C ALA A 132 -9.88 33.85 23.58
N VAL A 133 -8.68 33.31 23.31
CA VAL A 133 -7.53 34.09 22.82
C VAL A 133 -7.84 34.70 21.47
N ASP A 134 -8.35 33.93 20.51
CA ASP A 134 -8.68 34.42 19.16
C ASP A 134 -9.74 35.53 19.18
N LEU A 135 -10.73 35.46 20.07
CA LEU A 135 -11.72 36.52 20.27
C LEU A 135 -11.11 37.77 20.88
N MET A 136 -10.24 37.61 21.88
CA MET A 136 -9.56 38.71 22.55
C MET A 136 -8.62 39.46 21.60
N GLU A 137 -7.81 38.75 20.82
CA GLU A 137 -6.88 39.36 19.85
C GLU A 137 -7.63 40.10 18.74
N ARG A 138 -8.74 39.55 18.24
CA ARG A 138 -9.60 40.25 17.28
C ARG A 138 -10.19 41.53 17.88
N ALA A 139 -10.61 41.50 19.13
CA ALA A 139 -11.18 42.67 19.80
C ALA A 139 -10.16 43.79 20.00
N THR A 140 -8.95 43.45 20.46
CA THR A 140 -7.87 44.45 20.67
C THR A 140 -7.27 44.95 19.35
N GLY A 141 -7.31 44.15 18.29
CA GLY A 141 -7.00 44.60 16.93
C GLY A 141 -8.06 45.55 16.36
N LEU A 142 -9.33 45.40 16.76
CA LEU A 142 -10.44 46.17 16.22
C LEU A 142 -10.52 47.61 16.77
N SER A 143 -10.22 47.81 18.07
CA SER A 143 -10.26 49.13 18.72
C SER A 143 -9.10 49.34 19.70
N GLN A 144 -8.51 50.54 19.66
CA GLN A 144 -7.43 51.00 20.54
C GLN A 144 -7.93 51.80 21.75
N ALA A 145 -9.24 51.85 21.95
CA ALA A 145 -9.85 52.59 23.06
C ALA A 145 -9.29 52.11 24.42
N PRO A 146 -9.06 53.03 25.39
CA PRO A 146 -8.55 52.66 26.71
C PRO A 146 -9.40 51.57 27.39
N GLU A 147 -10.73 51.63 27.29
CA GLU A 147 -11.64 50.64 27.88
C GLU A 147 -11.46 49.23 27.27
N VAL A 148 -11.23 49.13 25.96
CA VAL A 148 -10.98 47.84 25.27
C VAL A 148 -9.65 47.27 25.71
N ARG A 149 -8.62 48.11 25.84
CA ARG A 149 -7.31 47.69 26.35
C ARG A 149 -7.40 47.19 27.79
N THR A 150 -8.07 47.93 28.67
CA THR A 150 -8.27 47.50 30.07
C THR A 150 -9.03 46.17 30.13
N ARG A 151 -10.14 46.05 29.39
CA ARG A 151 -10.94 44.81 29.37
C ARG A 151 -10.19 43.63 28.72
N GLY A 152 -9.37 43.90 27.71
CA GLY A 152 -8.47 42.94 27.09
C GLY A 152 -7.46 42.39 28.10
N GLU A 153 -6.83 43.28 28.89
CA GLU A 153 -5.90 42.87 29.95
C GLU A 153 -6.57 42.05 31.07
N GLU A 154 -7.79 42.40 31.46
CA GLU A 154 -8.58 41.59 32.41
C GLU A 154 -8.86 40.19 31.86
N THR A 155 -9.29 40.11 30.60
CA THR A 155 -9.58 38.84 29.91
C THR A 155 -8.31 37.99 29.79
N ARG A 156 -7.19 38.61 29.41
CA ARG A 156 -5.87 37.97 29.36
C ARG A 156 -5.47 37.37 30.71
N ARG A 157 -5.58 38.13 31.80
CA ARG A 157 -5.28 37.64 33.16
C ARG A 157 -6.16 36.47 33.57
N LEU A 158 -7.45 36.51 33.23
CA LEU A 158 -8.38 35.40 33.46
C LEU A 158 -7.92 34.15 32.69
N ILE A 159 -7.65 34.26 31.39
CA ILE A 159 -7.18 33.14 30.55
C ILE A 159 -5.89 32.55 31.11
N VAL A 160 -4.91 33.39 31.48
CA VAL A 160 -3.64 32.95 32.04
C VAL A 160 -3.84 32.18 33.36
N THR A 161 -4.65 32.72 34.28
CA THR A 161 -4.85 32.12 35.60
C THR A 161 -5.65 30.81 35.52
N SER A 162 -6.76 30.83 34.79
CA SER A 162 -7.62 29.64 34.62
C SER A 162 -6.97 28.58 33.72
N GLY A 163 -6.29 29.00 32.65
CA GLY A 163 -5.53 28.13 31.75
C GLY A 163 -4.39 27.42 32.48
N ARG A 164 -3.62 28.14 33.32
CA ARG A 164 -2.59 27.53 34.17
C ARG A 164 -3.17 26.47 35.10
N ALA A 165 -4.24 26.80 35.83
CA ALA A 165 -4.89 25.85 36.73
C ALA A 165 -5.41 24.61 35.99
N ARG A 166 -5.95 24.77 34.77
CA ARG A 166 -6.41 23.65 33.96
C ARG A 166 -5.26 22.80 33.40
N ALA A 167 -4.17 23.41 32.95
CA ALA A 167 -2.96 22.71 32.52
C ALA A 167 -2.34 21.88 33.65
N ASP A 168 -2.28 22.44 34.87
CA ASP A 168 -1.85 21.69 36.06
C ASP A 168 -2.81 20.52 36.38
N GLY A 169 -4.11 20.69 36.09
CA GLY A 169 -5.10 19.62 36.15
C GLY A 169 -4.80 18.49 35.17
N PHE A 170 -4.57 18.82 33.89
CA PHE A 170 -4.17 17.84 32.87
C PHE A 170 -2.87 17.11 33.24
N ARG A 171 -1.90 17.81 33.83
CA ARG A 171 -0.65 17.22 34.33
C ARG A 171 -0.91 16.17 35.40
N LYS A 172 -1.83 16.43 36.36
CA LYS A 172 -2.23 15.46 37.40
C LYS A 172 -3.01 14.27 36.85
N GLU A 173 -3.78 14.49 35.78
CA GLU A 173 -4.49 13.43 35.04
C GLU A 173 -3.55 12.62 34.12
N HIS A 174 -2.23 12.92 34.11
CA HIS A 174 -1.24 12.36 33.19
C HIS A 174 -1.52 12.63 31.70
N ASN A 175 -2.40 13.58 31.38
CA ASN A 175 -2.62 14.03 30.01
C ASN A 175 -1.60 15.10 29.63
N LEU A 176 -0.35 14.67 29.42
CA LEU A 176 0.78 15.58 29.18
C LEU A 176 0.69 16.31 27.84
N ILE A 177 -0.02 15.77 26.84
CA ILE A 177 -0.25 16.44 25.55
C ILE A 177 -1.09 17.70 25.79
N ALA A 178 -2.28 17.56 26.39
CA ALA A 178 -3.17 18.69 26.65
C ALA A 178 -2.55 19.70 27.64
N ALA A 179 -1.78 19.22 28.62
CA ALA A 179 -1.04 20.07 29.54
C ALA A 179 0.00 20.93 28.81
N HIS A 180 0.79 20.32 27.91
CA HIS A 180 1.83 21.02 27.15
C HIS A 180 1.24 22.09 26.21
N GLU A 181 0.22 21.73 25.42
CA GLU A 181 -0.43 22.66 24.49
C GLU A 181 -1.00 23.90 25.19
N LEU A 182 -1.72 23.68 26.30
CA LEU A 182 -2.29 24.78 27.06
C LEU A 182 -1.22 25.62 27.77
N ALA A 183 -0.13 24.99 28.24
CA ALA A 183 0.98 25.71 28.85
C ALA A 183 1.70 26.63 27.84
N GLN A 184 1.88 26.17 26.59
CA GLN A 184 2.45 27.00 25.52
C GLN A 184 1.54 28.18 25.19
N LEU A 185 0.22 27.95 25.09
CA LEU A 185 -0.75 29.03 24.87
C LEU A 185 -0.65 30.10 25.97
N VAL A 186 -0.64 29.68 27.24
CA VAL A 186 -0.54 30.58 28.40
C VAL A 186 0.79 31.35 28.40
N ALA A 187 1.91 30.70 28.09
CA ALA A 187 3.22 31.35 28.00
C ALA A 187 3.30 32.37 26.85
N GLY A 188 2.56 32.14 25.75
CA GLY A 188 2.42 33.11 24.66
C GLY A 188 1.70 34.40 25.08
N LEU A 189 0.74 34.30 26.01
CA LEU A 189 -0.01 35.46 26.54
C LEU A 189 0.71 36.19 27.68
N ASP A 190 1.57 35.50 28.41
CA ASP A 190 2.32 36.05 29.54
C ASP A 190 3.71 35.39 29.63
N ALA A 191 4.73 36.14 29.20
CA ALA A 191 6.12 35.70 29.19
C ALA A 191 6.65 35.31 30.59
N SER A 192 6.04 35.81 31.68
CA SER A 192 6.42 35.38 33.04
C SER A 192 6.12 33.91 33.32
N GLN A 193 5.23 33.29 32.54
CA GLN A 193 4.88 31.87 32.63
C GLN A 193 5.83 30.96 31.85
N ALA A 194 6.81 31.50 31.11
CA ALA A 194 7.70 30.73 30.26
C ALA A 194 8.45 29.62 31.01
N GLY A 195 8.95 29.89 32.22
CA GLY A 195 9.66 28.89 33.03
C GLY A 195 8.76 27.72 33.48
N TRP A 196 7.49 28.01 33.80
CA TRP A 196 6.50 26.97 34.14
C TRP A 196 6.15 26.12 32.91
N ALA A 197 5.91 26.75 31.76
CA ALA A 197 5.62 26.04 30.51
C ALA A 197 6.82 25.20 30.03
N GLN A 198 8.05 25.66 30.22
CA GLN A 198 9.27 24.90 29.96
C GLN A 198 9.37 23.65 30.86
N GLY A 199 8.97 23.74 32.13
CA GLY A 199 8.89 22.59 33.02
C GLY A 199 7.95 21.50 32.48
N ILE A 200 6.73 21.90 32.07
CA ILE A 200 5.76 20.97 31.46
C ILE A 200 6.28 20.42 30.13
N ALA A 201 6.94 21.24 29.31
CA ALA A 201 7.54 20.78 28.06
C ALA A 201 8.63 19.72 28.30
N ALA A 202 9.46 19.90 29.33
CA ALA A 202 10.47 18.91 29.68
C ALA A 202 9.86 17.57 30.16
N GLU A 203 8.79 17.63 30.98
CA GLU A 203 8.03 16.44 31.38
C GLU A 203 7.39 15.73 30.16
N TYR A 204 6.82 16.50 29.24
CA TYR A 204 6.24 15.98 28.00
C TYR A 204 7.29 15.30 27.11
N GLU A 205 8.47 15.89 26.92
CA GLU A 205 9.56 15.28 26.15
C GLU A 205 10.08 13.97 26.77
N GLN A 206 10.14 13.90 28.10
CA GLN A 206 10.48 12.66 28.80
C GLN A 206 9.43 11.59 28.55
N PHE A 207 8.14 11.95 28.61
CA PHE A 207 7.04 11.04 28.28
C PHE A 207 7.11 10.56 26.82
N VAL A 208 7.29 11.46 25.86
CA VAL A 208 7.42 11.10 24.43
C VAL A 208 8.59 10.15 24.22
N THR A 209 9.73 10.40 24.88
CA THR A 209 10.91 9.52 24.80
C THR A 209 10.63 8.14 25.38
N ALA A 210 10.03 8.07 26.56
CA ALA A 210 9.70 6.80 27.21
C ALA A 210 8.68 5.99 26.41
N GLU A 211 7.63 6.65 25.90
CA GLU A 211 6.57 6.00 25.15
C GLU A 211 7.04 5.55 23.75
N TYR A 212 7.88 6.36 23.09
CA TYR A 212 8.58 5.96 21.88
C TYR A 212 9.40 4.69 22.09
N GLU A 213 10.21 4.63 23.15
CA GLU A 213 11.05 3.46 23.43
C GLU A 213 10.22 2.23 23.80
N ARG A 214 9.13 2.41 24.56
CA ARG A 214 8.19 1.33 24.89
C ARG A 214 7.58 0.73 23.62
N LEU A 215 7.06 1.57 22.72
CA LEU A 215 6.48 1.13 21.45
C LEU A 215 7.50 0.46 20.54
N ALA A 216 8.73 0.99 20.46
CA ALA A 216 9.81 0.37 19.71
C ALA A 216 10.18 -1.01 20.26
N GLN A 217 10.25 -1.19 21.59
CA GLN A 217 10.49 -2.49 22.22
C GLN A 217 9.35 -3.49 21.97
N GLU A 218 8.09 -3.05 21.98
CA GLU A 218 6.97 -3.90 21.58
C GLU A 218 7.08 -4.35 20.12
N GLY A 219 7.51 -3.44 19.23
CA GLY A 219 7.84 -3.75 17.84
C GLY A 219 8.96 -4.77 17.73
N ASP A 220 10.05 -4.61 18.49
CA ASP A 220 11.18 -5.55 18.52
C ASP A 220 10.74 -6.95 18.97
N ALA A 221 9.92 -7.03 20.01
CA ALA A 221 9.39 -8.29 20.52
C ALA A 221 8.45 -8.99 19.53
N ALA A 222 7.68 -8.22 18.76
CA ALA A 222 6.82 -8.73 17.70
C ALA A 222 7.63 -9.23 16.50
N ARG A 223 8.65 -8.46 16.10
CA ARG A 223 9.62 -8.83 15.06
C ARG A 223 10.31 -10.16 15.36
N ALA A 224 10.75 -10.35 16.60
CA ALA A 224 11.37 -11.60 17.05
C ALA A 224 10.44 -12.83 17.00
N ARG A 225 9.11 -12.61 16.98
CA ARG A 225 8.10 -13.66 16.79
C ARG A 225 7.64 -13.78 15.33
N HIS A 226 8.23 -13.02 14.42
CA HIS A 226 7.82 -12.89 13.02
C HIS A 226 6.36 -12.42 12.85
N ASP A 227 5.82 -11.66 13.83
CA ASP A 227 4.51 -11.01 13.72
C ASP A 227 4.69 -9.63 13.05
N TRP A 228 4.89 -9.66 11.73
CA TRP A 228 5.31 -8.49 10.96
C TRP A 228 4.26 -7.37 10.94
N ALA A 229 2.97 -7.73 10.92
CA ALA A 229 1.88 -6.75 10.92
C ALA A 229 1.83 -5.99 12.25
N PHE A 230 1.85 -6.70 13.39
CA PHE A 230 1.84 -6.06 14.69
C PHE A 230 3.14 -5.26 14.93
N ALA A 231 4.29 -5.77 14.50
CA ALA A 231 5.56 -5.05 14.56
C ALA A 231 5.51 -3.73 13.79
N GLN A 232 5.00 -3.74 12.54
CA GLN A 232 4.83 -2.54 11.72
C GLN A 232 3.94 -1.50 12.42
N ASP A 233 2.79 -1.92 12.95
CA ASP A 233 1.87 -1.02 13.65
C ASP A 233 2.55 -0.34 14.85
N ARG A 234 3.36 -1.08 15.62
CA ARG A 234 4.08 -0.55 16.79
C ARG A 234 5.17 0.45 16.41
N TYR A 235 5.97 0.15 15.39
CA TYR A 235 6.98 1.11 14.92
C TYR A 235 6.34 2.36 14.31
N ARG A 236 5.22 2.24 13.58
CA ARG A 236 4.48 3.41 13.08
C ARG A 236 3.92 4.27 14.20
N ALA A 237 3.38 3.65 15.26
CA ALA A 237 2.94 4.38 16.44
C ALA A 237 4.11 5.12 17.11
N ALA A 238 5.28 4.48 17.22
CA ALA A 238 6.49 5.13 17.74
C ALA A 238 6.89 6.35 16.87
N LEU A 239 6.90 6.19 15.54
CA LEU A 239 7.23 7.26 14.59
C LEU A 239 6.20 8.40 14.59
N GLY A 240 4.95 8.12 14.95
CA GLY A 240 3.91 9.12 15.19
C GLY A 240 4.18 9.99 16.43
N MET A 241 4.86 9.44 17.45
CA MET A 241 5.28 10.19 18.64
C MET A 241 6.55 11.01 18.40
N ARG A 242 7.52 10.43 17.70
CA ARG A 242 8.79 11.09 17.34
C ARG A 242 9.25 10.60 15.97
N GLN A 243 9.37 11.53 15.01
CA GLN A 243 9.88 11.20 13.68
C GLN A 243 11.36 10.78 13.75
N GLY A 244 11.71 9.72 13.04
CA GLY A 244 13.09 9.20 12.96
C GLY A 244 13.46 8.24 14.09
N GLY A 245 14.76 8.19 14.41
CA GLY A 245 15.30 7.28 15.43
C GLY A 245 15.40 5.81 14.97
N ARG A 246 15.63 4.89 15.92
CA ARG A 246 15.82 3.45 15.64
C ARG A 246 14.61 2.76 15.03
N ALA A 247 13.39 3.27 15.26
CA ALA A 247 12.16 2.67 14.74
C ALA A 247 12.01 2.86 13.22
N ALA A 248 12.61 3.90 12.62
CA ALA A 248 12.45 4.21 11.20
C ALA A 248 13.01 3.12 10.25
N PRO A 249 14.29 2.69 10.34
CA PRO A 249 14.79 1.61 9.50
C PRO A 249 14.13 0.26 9.83
N LEU A 250 13.70 0.06 11.09
CA LEU A 250 12.99 -1.14 11.49
C LEU A 250 11.60 -1.20 10.87
N GLU A 251 10.82 -0.13 10.86
CA GLU A 251 9.50 -0.06 10.19
C GLU A 251 9.62 -0.41 8.71
N GLN A 252 10.62 0.15 8.03
CA GLN A 252 10.89 -0.14 6.63
C GLN A 252 11.19 -1.63 6.41
N TYR A 253 12.05 -2.22 7.25
CA TYR A 253 12.35 -3.65 7.21
C TYR A 253 11.07 -4.50 7.35
N VAL A 254 10.27 -4.27 8.39
CA VAL A 254 9.05 -5.07 8.60
C VAL A 254 7.99 -4.84 7.53
N SER A 255 7.92 -3.64 6.95
CA SER A 255 7.05 -3.36 5.81
C SER A 255 7.40 -4.22 4.60
N HIS A 256 8.70 -4.34 4.30
CA HIS A 256 9.19 -5.22 3.23
C HIS A 256 8.94 -6.70 3.55
N MET A 257 9.16 -7.13 4.79
CA MET A 257 8.88 -8.49 5.24
C MET A 257 7.40 -8.87 5.10
N LEU A 258 6.50 -8.01 5.57
CA LEU A 258 5.05 -8.22 5.47
C LEU A 258 4.62 -8.36 4.01
N ARG A 259 5.11 -7.49 3.12
CA ARG A 259 4.81 -7.57 1.69
C ARG A 259 5.38 -8.85 1.08
N ALA A 260 6.61 -9.24 1.44
CA ALA A 260 7.25 -10.45 0.93
C ALA A 260 6.47 -11.71 1.30
N GLU A 261 5.98 -11.82 2.55
CA GLU A 261 5.18 -12.96 3.00
C GLU A 261 3.78 -12.98 2.39
N GLN A 262 3.15 -11.82 2.18
CA GLN A 262 1.89 -11.74 1.44
C GLN A 262 2.05 -12.24 0.00
N GLN A 263 3.14 -11.87 -0.68
CA GLN A 263 3.44 -12.37 -2.03
C GLN A 263 3.74 -13.87 -2.03
N LEU A 264 4.45 -14.36 -1.01
CA LEU A 264 4.69 -15.79 -0.82
C LEU A 264 3.37 -16.57 -0.70
N ALA A 265 2.44 -16.07 0.12
CA ALA A 265 1.12 -16.66 0.28
C ALA A 265 0.30 -16.67 -1.03
N ASN A 266 0.47 -15.63 -1.86
CA ASN A 266 -0.13 -15.53 -3.18
C ASN A 266 0.60 -16.32 -4.28
N ARG A 267 1.68 -17.03 -3.94
CA ARG A 267 2.55 -17.77 -4.87
C ARG A 267 3.26 -16.89 -5.91
N ASP A 268 3.43 -15.59 -5.61
CA ASP A 268 4.27 -14.68 -6.39
C ASP A 268 5.73 -14.76 -5.88
N TRP A 269 6.46 -15.75 -6.39
CA TRP A 269 7.83 -16.04 -5.95
C TRP A 269 8.82 -14.90 -6.26
N THR A 270 8.69 -14.28 -7.43
CA THR A 270 9.55 -13.18 -7.84
C THR A 270 9.29 -11.95 -6.98
N GLY A 271 8.02 -11.57 -6.79
CA GLY A 271 7.65 -10.46 -5.93
C GLY A 271 8.03 -10.68 -4.46
N SER A 272 7.92 -11.93 -3.98
CA SER A 272 8.37 -12.31 -2.64
C SER A 272 9.90 -12.18 -2.49
N ALA A 273 10.67 -12.70 -3.46
CA ALA A 273 12.13 -12.58 -3.48
C ALA A 273 12.59 -11.12 -3.50
N ASP A 274 11.96 -10.27 -4.31
CA ASP A 274 12.24 -8.83 -4.35
C ASP A 274 11.91 -8.14 -3.02
N GLY A 275 10.85 -8.57 -2.34
CA GLY A 275 10.50 -8.11 -1.00
C GLY A 275 11.58 -8.46 0.03
N PHE A 276 12.05 -9.71 0.08
CA PHE A 276 13.13 -10.11 0.98
C PHE A 276 14.45 -9.44 0.65
N ARG A 277 14.80 -9.27 -0.64
CA ARG A 277 15.97 -8.45 -1.04
C ARG A 277 15.83 -7.03 -0.53
N SER A 278 14.67 -6.39 -0.71
CA SER A 278 14.43 -5.04 -0.21
C SER A 278 14.59 -4.95 1.31
N ALA A 279 14.10 -5.96 2.04
CA ALA A 279 14.31 -6.08 3.47
C ALA A 279 15.80 -6.17 3.83
N LEU A 280 16.60 -7.00 3.13
CA LEU A 280 18.05 -7.10 3.33
C LEU A 280 18.78 -5.76 3.11
N HIS A 281 18.36 -4.96 2.12
CA HIS A 281 18.97 -3.67 1.83
C HIS A 281 18.79 -2.65 2.97
N THR A 282 17.83 -2.84 3.88
CA THR A 282 17.68 -2.00 5.08
C THR A 282 18.80 -2.21 6.11
N GLY A 283 19.55 -3.32 6.00
CA GLY A 283 20.60 -3.70 6.96
C GLY A 283 20.08 -4.08 8.35
N GLN A 284 18.78 -4.33 8.52
CA GLN A 284 18.15 -4.69 9.80
C GLN A 284 17.86 -6.19 9.97
N ASP A 285 18.25 -7.00 8.99
CA ASP A 285 18.01 -8.44 8.98
C ASP A 285 18.82 -9.17 10.07
N ASP A 286 18.17 -10.10 10.75
CA ASP A 286 18.77 -11.00 11.75
C ASP A 286 19.12 -12.38 11.17
N GLY A 287 18.99 -12.53 9.84
CA GLY A 287 19.26 -13.74 9.08
C GLY A 287 17.98 -14.41 8.56
N TYR A 288 16.81 -14.03 9.07
CA TYR A 288 15.55 -14.61 8.62
C TYR A 288 15.25 -14.24 7.16
N ALA A 289 15.37 -12.97 6.76
CA ALA A 289 15.11 -12.56 5.38
C ALA A 289 16.10 -13.22 4.40
N ALA A 290 17.37 -13.33 4.78
CA ALA A 290 18.38 -14.04 3.99
C ALA A 290 18.01 -15.53 3.80
N GLN A 291 17.59 -16.20 4.88
CA GLN A 291 17.17 -17.60 4.82
C GLN A 291 15.91 -17.79 3.96
N GLN A 292 14.90 -16.92 4.10
CA GLN A 292 13.69 -17.00 3.28
C GLN A 292 13.98 -16.70 1.81
N LEU A 293 14.86 -15.73 1.53
CA LEU A 293 15.29 -15.42 0.17
C LEU A 293 15.91 -16.64 -0.51
N ASP A 294 16.80 -17.35 0.17
CA ASP A 294 17.44 -18.57 -0.36
C ASP A 294 16.42 -19.66 -0.71
N ARG A 295 15.30 -19.71 0.03
CA ARG A 295 14.22 -20.69 -0.16
C ARG A 295 13.21 -20.30 -1.22
N VAL A 296 12.92 -19.01 -1.42
CA VAL A 296 11.90 -18.53 -2.37
C VAL A 296 12.48 -18.20 -3.75
N GLU A 297 13.77 -17.87 -3.82
CA GLU A 297 14.42 -17.52 -5.07
C GLU A 297 14.34 -18.67 -6.08
N LEU A 298 13.79 -18.39 -7.26
CA LEU A 298 13.69 -19.36 -8.34
C LEU A 298 15.08 -19.67 -8.87
N ARG A 299 15.48 -20.95 -8.78
CA ARG A 299 16.77 -21.45 -9.23
C ARG A 299 16.59 -22.67 -10.11
N PRO A 300 17.49 -22.88 -11.10
CA PRO A 300 17.49 -24.12 -11.85
C PRO A 300 17.92 -25.26 -10.92
N TYR A 301 17.13 -26.34 -10.87
CA TYR A 301 17.42 -27.57 -10.17
C TYR A 301 17.51 -28.72 -11.16
N ARG A 302 18.58 -29.50 -11.04
CA ARG A 302 18.81 -30.71 -11.81
C ARG A 302 18.29 -31.92 -11.05
N ILE A 303 17.24 -32.53 -11.57
CA ILE A 303 16.60 -33.72 -11.01
C ILE A 303 17.06 -34.92 -11.83
N ALA A 304 17.87 -35.78 -11.22
CA ALA A 304 18.37 -36.99 -11.84
C ALA A 304 17.57 -38.20 -11.36
N VAL A 305 17.05 -38.96 -12.33
CA VAL A 305 16.51 -40.29 -12.11
C VAL A 305 17.69 -41.24 -11.97
N ARG A 306 17.95 -41.75 -10.75
CA ARG A 306 19.14 -42.56 -10.46
C ARG A 306 18.89 -44.04 -10.66
N SER A 307 17.78 -44.54 -10.13
CA SER A 307 17.43 -45.95 -10.28
C SER A 307 15.96 -46.20 -10.02
N VAL A 308 15.44 -47.26 -10.65
CA VAL A 308 14.13 -47.80 -10.36
C VAL A 308 14.24 -49.27 -9.99
N MET A 309 13.47 -49.68 -8.98
CA MET A 309 13.24 -51.07 -8.63
C MET A 309 11.74 -51.32 -8.65
N VAL A 310 11.31 -52.32 -9.41
CA VAL A 310 9.91 -52.69 -9.58
C VAL A 310 9.63 -54.07 -9.02
N SER A 311 8.35 -54.37 -8.81
CA SER A 311 7.93 -55.75 -8.55
C SER A 311 8.23 -56.61 -9.79
N PRO A 312 8.89 -57.77 -9.64
CA PRO A 312 9.12 -58.69 -10.76
C PRO A 312 7.81 -59.34 -11.26
N VAL A 313 6.75 -59.30 -10.45
CA VAL A 313 5.44 -59.88 -10.77
C VAL A 313 4.40 -58.78 -10.99
N ARG A 314 3.51 -59.03 -11.93
CA ARG A 314 2.29 -58.27 -12.18
C ARG A 314 1.29 -58.44 -11.02
N PRO A 315 0.29 -57.54 -10.89
CA PRO A 315 -0.77 -57.68 -9.89
C PRO A 315 -1.58 -58.98 -9.99
N ASP A 316 -1.59 -59.65 -11.15
CA ASP A 316 -2.24 -60.94 -11.37
C ASP A 316 -1.37 -62.14 -10.92
N GLY A 317 -0.14 -61.89 -10.47
CA GLY A 317 0.83 -62.91 -10.02
C GLY A 317 1.75 -63.45 -11.12
N ASN A 318 1.55 -63.08 -12.38
CA ASN A 318 2.40 -63.52 -13.50
C ASN A 318 3.66 -62.66 -13.61
N ALA A 319 4.67 -63.14 -14.34
CA ALA A 319 5.82 -62.31 -14.70
C ALA A 319 5.39 -61.18 -15.67
N TRP A 320 6.07 -60.02 -15.60
CA TRP A 320 5.84 -58.95 -16.58
C TRP A 320 6.22 -59.37 -18.00
N VAL A 321 7.31 -60.12 -18.13
CA VAL A 321 7.79 -60.70 -19.39
C VAL A 321 8.25 -62.15 -19.16
N GLY A 322 8.21 -62.95 -20.23
CA GLY A 322 8.61 -64.36 -20.20
C GLY A 322 7.61 -65.27 -19.50
N VAL A 323 7.94 -66.56 -19.46
CA VAL A 323 7.11 -67.60 -18.82
C VAL A 323 7.45 -67.64 -17.33
N ALA A 324 6.45 -67.66 -16.47
CA ALA A 324 6.65 -67.88 -15.04
C ALA A 324 7.05 -69.34 -14.79
N ASN A 325 8.29 -69.56 -14.35
CA ASN A 325 8.75 -70.87 -13.90
C ASN A 325 8.79 -70.95 -12.35
N PRO A 326 8.84 -72.16 -11.75
CA PRO A 326 8.85 -72.31 -10.28
C PRO A 326 10.08 -71.69 -9.58
N ILE A 327 11.18 -71.48 -10.30
CA ILE A 327 12.40 -70.85 -9.76
C ILE A 327 12.18 -69.34 -9.68
N PHE A 328 11.71 -68.73 -10.76
CA PHE A 328 11.33 -67.33 -10.85
C PHE A 328 10.31 -66.98 -9.77
N SER A 329 9.24 -67.77 -9.63
CA SER A 329 8.17 -67.49 -8.65
C SER A 329 8.72 -67.43 -7.22
N ARG A 330 9.62 -68.34 -6.85
CA ARG A 330 10.29 -68.35 -5.54
C ARG A 330 11.22 -67.16 -5.34
N LEU A 331 12.01 -66.80 -6.36
CA LEU A 331 12.91 -65.65 -6.32
C LEU A 331 12.12 -64.34 -6.24
N ALA A 332 11.07 -64.19 -7.04
CA ALA A 332 10.18 -63.03 -7.07
C ALA A 332 9.47 -62.81 -5.74
N GLN A 333 8.92 -63.88 -5.14
CA GLN A 333 8.27 -63.82 -3.83
C GLN A 333 9.28 -63.42 -2.74
N ARG A 334 10.47 -64.02 -2.75
CA ARG A 334 11.52 -63.70 -1.77
C ARG A 334 11.96 -62.25 -1.93
N LEU A 335 12.24 -61.80 -3.16
CA LEU A 335 12.63 -60.43 -3.48
C LEU A 335 11.59 -59.43 -2.98
N THR A 336 10.32 -59.64 -3.30
CA THR A 336 9.20 -58.80 -2.86
C THR A 336 9.15 -58.71 -1.34
N GLN A 337 9.20 -59.86 -0.64
CA GLN A 337 9.17 -59.90 0.82
C GLN A 337 10.35 -59.15 1.45
N MET A 338 11.55 -59.23 0.87
CA MET A 338 12.71 -58.50 1.40
C MET A 338 12.69 -57.02 1.06
N ALA A 339 12.26 -56.64 -0.15
CA ALA A 339 12.15 -55.24 -0.55
C ALA A 339 11.13 -54.51 0.35
N GLU A 340 9.99 -55.15 0.65
CA GLU A 340 8.98 -54.61 1.57
C GLU A 340 9.51 -54.48 3.01
N ARG A 341 10.22 -55.50 3.52
CA ARG A 341 10.68 -55.54 4.92
C ARG A 341 11.94 -54.72 5.20
N ARG A 342 12.90 -54.73 4.27
CA ARG A 342 14.26 -54.19 4.47
C ARG A 342 14.59 -53.01 3.57
N GLY A 343 13.73 -52.69 2.59
CA GLY A 343 14.04 -51.69 1.58
C GLY A 343 15.12 -52.15 0.60
N LEU A 344 15.76 -51.18 -0.06
CA LEU A 344 16.85 -51.40 -1.02
C LEU A 344 18.18 -51.67 -0.32
N THR A 345 18.42 -52.92 0.09
CA THR A 345 19.74 -53.37 0.53
C THR A 345 20.55 -53.94 -0.65
N GLU A 346 21.86 -54.06 -0.49
CA GLU A 346 22.75 -54.70 -1.48
C GLU A 346 22.27 -56.10 -1.85
N THR A 347 21.88 -56.89 -0.85
CA THR A 347 21.32 -58.24 -1.05
C THR A 347 20.05 -58.23 -1.90
N VAL A 348 19.15 -57.25 -1.71
CA VAL A 348 17.93 -57.11 -2.51
C VAL A 348 18.26 -56.74 -3.95
N MET A 349 19.27 -55.88 -4.17
CA MET A 349 19.76 -55.55 -5.51
C MET A 349 20.40 -56.77 -6.21
N GLU A 350 21.23 -57.55 -5.52
CA GLU A 350 21.82 -58.79 -6.04
C GLU A 350 20.75 -59.79 -6.46
N MET A 351 19.70 -59.96 -5.65
CA MET A 351 18.60 -60.86 -5.99
C MET A 351 17.76 -60.37 -7.17
N ALA A 352 17.56 -59.06 -7.31
CA ALA A 352 16.93 -58.50 -8.51
C ALA A 352 17.78 -58.74 -9.77
N MET A 353 19.11 -58.67 -9.64
CA MET A 353 20.05 -59.01 -10.72
C MET A 353 20.18 -60.52 -10.97
N ALA A 354 19.69 -61.38 -10.07
CA ALA A 354 19.70 -62.83 -10.24
C ALA A 354 18.42 -63.36 -10.94
N ILE A 355 17.45 -62.50 -11.24
CA ILE A 355 16.26 -62.88 -12.01
C ILE A 355 16.69 -63.32 -13.42
N PRO A 356 16.16 -64.43 -13.97
CA PRO A 356 16.49 -64.89 -15.33
C PRO A 356 16.28 -63.81 -16.38
N ASP A 357 17.14 -63.74 -17.40
CA ASP A 357 17.08 -62.70 -18.43
C ASP A 357 15.74 -62.70 -19.18
N GLU A 358 15.13 -63.87 -19.41
CA GLU A 358 13.81 -63.98 -20.05
C GLU A 358 12.67 -63.33 -19.23
N ASN A 359 12.88 -63.10 -17.93
CA ASN A 359 11.91 -62.49 -17.03
C ASN A 359 12.25 -61.03 -16.64
N ARG A 360 13.22 -60.40 -17.32
CA ARG A 360 13.61 -59.01 -17.07
C ARG A 360 12.84 -58.04 -18.00
N PRO A 361 11.88 -57.26 -17.49
CA PRO A 361 11.18 -56.28 -18.31
C PRO A 361 12.13 -55.18 -18.81
N GLN A 362 11.82 -54.60 -19.97
CA GLN A 362 12.50 -53.39 -20.45
C GLN A 362 11.88 -52.18 -19.77
N LEU A 363 12.55 -51.66 -18.74
CA LEU A 363 12.02 -50.55 -17.95
C LEU A 363 12.37 -49.20 -18.58
N ARG A 364 11.40 -48.29 -18.59
CA ARG A 364 11.63 -46.87 -18.80
C ARG A 364 10.80 -46.04 -17.83
N VAL A 365 11.29 -44.84 -17.52
CA VAL A 365 10.60 -43.88 -16.65
C VAL A 365 10.20 -42.69 -17.49
N GLU A 366 8.92 -42.34 -17.46
CA GLU A 366 8.40 -41.08 -17.98
C GLU A 366 8.19 -40.09 -16.83
N ALA A 367 8.83 -38.93 -16.89
CA ALA A 367 8.56 -37.79 -16.04
C ALA A 367 7.59 -36.84 -16.75
N LEU A 368 6.45 -36.55 -16.12
CA LEU A 368 5.50 -35.51 -16.49
C LEU A 368 5.70 -34.31 -15.58
N LEU A 369 6.14 -33.21 -16.16
CA LEU A 369 6.40 -31.95 -15.49
C LEU A 369 5.12 -31.11 -15.39
N ALA A 370 5.14 -30.09 -14.53
CA ALA A 370 3.98 -29.22 -14.28
C ALA A 370 3.58 -28.36 -15.49
N ASP A 371 4.52 -28.07 -16.39
CA ASP A 371 4.28 -27.39 -17.66
C ASP A 371 3.68 -28.31 -18.75
N GLY A 372 3.44 -29.58 -18.43
CA GLY A 372 2.94 -30.59 -19.36
C GLY A 372 4.03 -31.28 -20.18
N THR A 373 5.30 -30.89 -20.04
CA THR A 373 6.42 -31.53 -20.72
C THR A 373 6.55 -32.98 -20.25
N ARG A 374 6.68 -33.90 -21.22
CA ARG A 374 6.89 -35.32 -20.99
C ARG A 374 8.29 -35.73 -21.42
N LEU A 375 9.09 -36.24 -20.50
CA LEU A 375 10.44 -36.73 -20.73
C LEU A 375 10.50 -38.22 -20.43
N THR A 376 11.14 -39.02 -21.27
CA THR A 376 11.31 -40.46 -21.06
C THR A 376 12.78 -40.85 -21.05
N THR A 377 13.16 -41.75 -20.13
CA THR A 377 14.49 -42.38 -20.12
C THR A 377 14.59 -43.44 -21.23
N PRO A 378 15.79 -43.81 -21.69
CA PRO A 378 15.95 -44.97 -22.56
C PRO A 378 15.50 -46.25 -21.84
N ALA A 379 14.89 -47.17 -22.59
CA ALA A 379 14.50 -48.48 -22.08
C ALA A 379 15.74 -49.31 -21.69
N ARG A 380 15.68 -49.96 -20.53
CA ARG A 380 16.76 -50.81 -20.01
C ARG A 380 16.21 -52.05 -19.34
N GLY A 381 16.74 -53.21 -19.70
CA GLY A 381 16.31 -54.51 -19.19
C GLY A 381 16.70 -54.73 -17.73
N GLY A 382 15.74 -55.11 -16.88
CA GLY A 382 15.99 -55.48 -15.50
C GLY A 382 14.77 -55.28 -14.60
N VAL A 383 14.84 -55.82 -13.38
CA VAL A 383 13.88 -55.51 -12.30
C VAL A 383 14.43 -54.41 -11.39
N TYR A 384 15.75 -54.24 -11.38
CA TYR A 384 16.46 -53.09 -10.85
C TYR A 384 17.32 -52.50 -11.96
N THR A 385 17.12 -51.22 -12.24
CA THR A 385 17.79 -50.52 -13.34
C THR A 385 18.31 -49.18 -12.86
N ARG A 386 19.56 -48.86 -13.23
CA ARG A 386 20.17 -47.54 -13.04
C ARG A 386 20.02 -46.69 -14.30
N TYR A 387 19.73 -45.42 -14.10
CA TYR A 387 19.68 -44.42 -15.16
C TYR A 387 20.72 -43.33 -14.88
N ASP A 388 21.21 -42.73 -15.97
CA ASP A 388 21.98 -41.50 -15.95
C ASP A 388 21.20 -40.47 -16.75
N SER A 389 19.97 -40.26 -16.29
CA SER A 389 18.95 -39.47 -16.95
C SER A 389 18.53 -38.36 -16.02
N GLU A 390 18.55 -37.13 -16.49
CA GLU A 390 18.24 -35.95 -15.69
C GLU A 390 17.58 -34.87 -16.52
N PHE A 391 16.83 -34.03 -15.83
CA PHE A 391 16.21 -32.84 -16.41
C PHE A 391 16.37 -31.65 -15.47
N VAL A 392 16.30 -30.45 -16.03
CA VAL A 392 16.44 -29.20 -15.28
C VAL A 392 15.09 -28.49 -15.23
N THR A 393 14.64 -28.17 -14.02
CA THR A 393 13.43 -27.37 -13.79
C THR A 393 13.76 -26.10 -13.03
N LEU A 394 13.02 -25.02 -13.30
CA LEU A 394 13.10 -23.79 -12.51
C LEU A 394 12.12 -23.92 -11.34
N SER A 395 12.61 -23.87 -10.11
CA SER A 395 11.77 -24.07 -8.91
C SER A 395 12.39 -23.38 -7.69
N ASN A 396 11.69 -23.46 -6.56
CA ASN A 396 12.17 -23.08 -5.24
C ASN A 396 11.68 -24.07 -4.16
N ALA A 397 11.97 -23.81 -2.89
CA ALA A 397 11.59 -24.67 -1.76
C ALA A 397 10.10 -24.55 -1.33
N PHE A 398 9.34 -23.65 -1.96
CA PHE A 398 7.91 -23.45 -1.71
C PHE A 398 7.03 -23.98 -2.85
N ASP A 399 7.63 -24.55 -3.89
CA ASP A 399 6.90 -25.02 -5.06
C ASP A 399 6.15 -26.34 -4.77
N GLU A 400 4.83 -26.22 -4.65
CA GLU A 400 3.91 -27.34 -4.43
C GLU A 400 3.49 -28.05 -5.73
N GLN A 401 3.97 -27.60 -6.90
CA GLN A 401 3.74 -28.32 -8.14
C GLN A 401 4.31 -29.73 -8.05
N ARG A 402 3.63 -30.69 -8.69
CA ARG A 402 3.99 -32.10 -8.62
C ARG A 402 4.65 -32.55 -9.91
N VAL A 403 5.70 -33.34 -9.78
CA VAL A 403 6.26 -34.14 -10.88
C VAL A 403 5.73 -35.55 -10.75
N ILE A 404 5.14 -36.06 -11.84
CA ILE A 404 4.59 -37.41 -11.89
C ILE A 404 5.58 -38.29 -12.64
N PHE A 405 6.01 -39.38 -12.02
CA PHE A 405 6.86 -40.38 -12.63
C PHE A 405 6.07 -41.66 -12.90
N ASN A 406 5.91 -41.98 -14.17
CA ASN A 406 5.28 -43.21 -14.64
C ASN A 406 6.36 -44.19 -15.06
N VAL A 407 6.32 -45.40 -14.51
CA VAL A 407 7.27 -46.47 -14.84
C VAL A 407 6.57 -47.44 -15.78
N TYR A 408 7.13 -47.65 -16.96
CA TYR A 408 6.61 -48.54 -17.98
C TYR A 408 7.53 -49.76 -18.18
N SER A 409 6.92 -50.87 -18.55
CA SER A 409 7.59 -52.01 -19.16
C SER A 409 7.32 -51.99 -20.66
N ASP A 410 8.36 -51.84 -21.47
CA ASP A 410 8.25 -51.91 -22.93
C ASP A 410 8.24 -53.38 -23.39
N ASP A 411 7.24 -53.72 -24.21
CA ASP A 411 7.12 -54.97 -24.94
C ASP A 411 7.07 -54.62 -26.45
N PRO A 412 7.56 -55.48 -27.36
CA PRO A 412 7.23 -55.39 -28.79
C PRO A 412 5.77 -55.05 -29.14
N ARG A 413 4.82 -55.40 -28.29
CA ARG A 413 3.38 -55.11 -28.44
C ARG A 413 2.94 -53.75 -27.92
N GLY A 414 3.82 -53.00 -27.25
CA GLY A 414 3.55 -51.70 -26.64
C GLY A 414 4.06 -51.60 -25.20
N GLY A 415 4.10 -50.38 -24.66
CA GLY A 415 4.47 -50.14 -23.27
C GLY A 415 3.28 -50.36 -22.31
N GLU A 416 3.51 -51.12 -21.24
CA GLU A 416 2.55 -51.34 -20.15
C GLU A 416 2.93 -50.50 -18.91
N LEU A 417 1.98 -49.75 -18.35
CA LEU A 417 2.23 -48.96 -17.14
C LEU A 417 2.33 -49.87 -15.92
N MET A 418 3.51 -49.91 -15.30
CA MET A 418 3.74 -50.69 -14.08
C MET A 418 3.27 -49.95 -12.84
N GLY A 419 3.53 -48.64 -12.76
CA GLY A 419 3.13 -47.84 -11.61
C GLY A 419 3.45 -46.35 -11.77
N THR A 420 2.87 -45.58 -10.87
CA THR A 420 3.01 -44.12 -10.82
C THR A 420 3.44 -43.71 -9.43
N VAL A 421 4.36 -42.75 -9.36
CA VAL A 421 4.70 -42.03 -8.13
C VAL A 421 4.67 -40.54 -8.41
N GLU A 422 4.26 -39.77 -7.41
CA GLU A 422 4.19 -38.32 -7.48
C GLU A 422 5.02 -37.73 -6.34
N VAL A 423 5.71 -36.63 -6.62
CA VAL A 423 6.50 -35.91 -5.62
C VAL A 423 6.36 -34.41 -5.87
N PRO A 424 6.08 -33.60 -4.82
CA PRO A 424 6.08 -32.16 -4.97
C PRO A 424 7.51 -31.65 -5.16
N VAL A 425 7.70 -30.61 -5.98
CA VAL A 425 9.03 -30.12 -6.30
C VAL A 425 9.75 -29.59 -5.06
N ARG A 426 9.04 -29.01 -4.07
CA ARG A 426 9.63 -28.64 -2.78
C ARG A 426 10.38 -29.78 -2.11
N GLU A 427 9.84 -31.01 -2.15
CA GLU A 427 10.46 -32.16 -1.50
C GLU A 427 11.73 -32.56 -2.23
N LEU A 428 11.72 -32.48 -3.56
CA LEU A 428 12.91 -32.68 -4.38
C LEU A 428 13.98 -31.61 -4.12
N VAL A 429 13.58 -30.36 -3.90
CA VAL A 429 14.52 -29.25 -3.66
C VAL A 429 15.10 -29.30 -2.25
N GLU A 430 14.29 -29.57 -1.24
CA GLU A 430 14.72 -29.62 0.16
C GLU A 430 15.53 -30.90 0.46
N GLN A 431 15.22 -32.01 -0.21
CA GLN A 431 15.93 -33.28 -0.04
C GLN A 431 16.82 -33.57 -1.25
N ARG A 432 18.14 -33.60 -1.03
CA ARG A 432 19.12 -33.93 -2.08
C ARG A 432 18.89 -35.31 -2.70
N GLU A 433 18.32 -36.26 -1.95
CA GLU A 433 17.96 -37.59 -2.42
C GLU A 433 16.59 -37.99 -1.88
N VAL A 434 15.73 -38.50 -2.77
CA VAL A 434 14.38 -38.96 -2.44
C VAL A 434 14.19 -40.37 -2.97
N ALA A 435 13.59 -41.25 -2.16
CA ALA A 435 13.23 -42.61 -2.56
C ALA A 435 11.70 -42.79 -2.51
N LEU A 436 11.08 -42.77 -3.68
CA LEU A 436 9.63 -42.85 -3.83
C LEU A 436 9.16 -44.30 -3.96
N ARG A 437 7.99 -44.63 -3.40
CA ARG A 437 7.37 -45.96 -3.50
C ARG A 437 5.99 -45.85 -4.15
N GLY A 438 5.62 -46.86 -4.92
CA GLY A 438 4.32 -46.95 -5.59
C GLY A 438 3.82 -48.39 -5.64
N ARG A 439 2.63 -48.61 -6.20
CA ARG A 439 1.93 -49.92 -6.17
C ARG A 439 2.80 -51.10 -6.63
N ASN A 440 3.55 -50.94 -7.71
CA ASN A 440 4.50 -51.95 -8.22
C ASN A 440 5.94 -51.41 -8.29
N ILE A 441 6.23 -50.31 -7.58
CA ILE A 441 7.53 -49.65 -7.54
C ILE A 441 8.05 -49.77 -6.12
N PHE A 442 9.00 -50.68 -5.88
CA PHE A 442 9.64 -50.83 -4.58
C PHE A 442 10.46 -49.59 -4.23
N SER A 443 11.08 -48.95 -5.23
CA SER A 443 11.75 -47.67 -5.04
C SER A 443 12.07 -47.01 -6.38
N LEU A 444 11.78 -45.71 -6.49
CA LEU A 444 12.34 -44.81 -7.49
C LEU A 444 13.25 -43.82 -6.77
N LYS A 445 14.57 -43.93 -6.99
CA LYS A 445 15.55 -43.02 -6.39
C LYS A 445 15.79 -41.83 -7.30
N LEU A 446 15.57 -40.64 -6.76
CA LEU A 446 15.83 -39.36 -7.39
C LEU A 446 16.93 -38.65 -6.61
N SER A 447 17.75 -37.86 -7.30
CA SER A 447 18.67 -36.92 -6.65
C SER A 447 18.51 -35.54 -7.23
N THR A 448 18.55 -34.52 -6.39
CA THR A 448 18.42 -33.13 -6.79
C THR A 448 19.69 -32.37 -6.44
N LEU A 449 20.20 -31.63 -7.41
CA LEU A 449 21.35 -30.73 -7.25
C LEU A 449 21.02 -29.37 -7.86
N PRO A 450 21.67 -28.29 -7.43
CA PRO A 450 21.64 -27.03 -8.15
C PRO A 450 22.03 -27.24 -9.63
N GLY A 451 21.36 -26.52 -10.53
CA GLY A 451 21.51 -26.67 -11.97
C GLY A 451 22.82 -26.14 -12.55
N ASP A 452 23.62 -25.43 -11.75
CA ASP A 452 24.97 -24.91 -12.08
C ASP A 452 25.10 -24.38 -13.52
N GLY A 453 24.25 -23.40 -13.87
CA GLY A 453 24.30 -22.71 -15.17
C GLY A 453 23.60 -23.44 -16.32
N ARG A 454 22.95 -24.58 -16.08
CA ARG A 454 22.08 -25.21 -17.08
C ARG A 454 20.76 -24.47 -17.24
N GLU A 455 20.31 -24.35 -18.49
CA GLU A 455 19.04 -23.72 -18.82
C GLU A 455 17.85 -24.57 -18.33
N PRO A 456 16.84 -23.96 -17.69
CA PRO A 456 15.57 -24.63 -17.40
C PRO A 456 14.96 -25.28 -18.66
N GLY A 457 14.44 -26.49 -18.52
CA GLY A 457 13.89 -27.28 -19.63
C GLY A 457 14.91 -28.10 -20.42
N SER A 458 16.21 -27.95 -20.13
CA SER A 458 17.25 -28.84 -20.65
C SER A 458 17.18 -30.23 -19.97
N PHE A 459 17.61 -31.26 -20.69
CA PHE A 459 17.65 -32.63 -20.19
C PHE A 459 18.83 -33.40 -20.80
N GLN A 460 19.31 -34.41 -20.09
CA GLN A 460 20.40 -35.30 -20.49
C GLN A 460 19.97 -36.74 -20.28
N GLY A 461 20.26 -37.62 -21.25
CA GLY A 461 19.88 -39.03 -21.16
C GLY A 461 18.36 -39.28 -21.15
N MET A 462 17.57 -38.32 -21.62
CA MET A 462 16.12 -38.43 -21.79
C MET A 462 15.72 -38.00 -23.20
N ALA A 463 14.51 -38.34 -23.62
CA ALA A 463 13.89 -37.87 -24.86
C ALA A 463 12.52 -37.26 -24.57
N ARG A 464 12.11 -36.24 -25.33
CA ARG A 464 10.75 -35.70 -25.26
C ARG A 464 9.77 -36.71 -25.86
N VAL A 465 8.67 -36.96 -25.16
CA VAL A 465 7.56 -37.78 -25.67
C VAL A 465 6.54 -36.82 -26.27
N GLU A 466 6.39 -36.84 -27.59
CA GLU A 466 5.32 -36.09 -28.22
C GLU A 466 3.97 -36.60 -27.72
N PRO A 467 3.03 -35.72 -27.32
CA PRO A 467 1.69 -36.16 -26.99
C PRO A 467 1.11 -36.86 -28.22
N MET A 468 0.60 -38.08 -28.02
CA MET A 468 -0.12 -38.81 -29.06
C MET A 468 -1.20 -37.87 -29.60
N PRO A 469 -1.31 -37.66 -30.93
CA PRO A 469 -2.34 -36.80 -31.48
C PRO A 469 -3.70 -37.27 -30.95
N PRO A 470 -4.60 -36.34 -30.56
CA PRO A 470 -5.92 -36.72 -30.07
C PRO A 470 -6.56 -37.69 -31.08
N PRO A 471 -7.22 -38.77 -30.61
CA PRO A 471 -7.82 -39.75 -31.51
C PRO A 471 -8.71 -39.00 -32.51
N GLY A 472 -8.31 -39.05 -33.77
CA GLY A 472 -8.93 -38.25 -34.82
C GLY A 472 -10.44 -38.44 -34.78
N HIS A 473 -11.18 -37.33 -34.75
CA HIS A 473 -12.61 -37.39 -35.01
C HIS A 473 -12.83 -38.16 -36.31
N PRO A 474 -13.74 -39.16 -36.34
CA PRO A 474 -14.02 -39.91 -37.55
C PRO A 474 -14.34 -38.92 -38.66
N ALA A 475 -13.66 -39.05 -39.79
CA ALA A 475 -13.86 -38.22 -40.96
C ALA A 475 -15.36 -38.14 -41.25
N GLY A 476 -15.92 -36.92 -41.16
CA GLY A 476 -17.28 -36.67 -41.59
C GLY A 476 -17.44 -37.13 -43.04
N PRO A 477 -18.63 -37.62 -43.43
CA PRO A 477 -18.87 -38.14 -44.77
C PRO A 477 -18.50 -37.08 -45.83
N PRO A 478 -17.97 -37.50 -47.00
CA PRO A 478 -17.49 -36.59 -48.02
C PRO A 478 -18.61 -35.63 -48.42
N SER A 479 -18.34 -34.34 -48.31
CA SER A 479 -19.20 -33.27 -48.79
C SER A 479 -19.44 -33.48 -50.29
N GLY A 480 -20.67 -33.82 -50.65
CA GLY A 480 -21.06 -34.01 -52.04
C GLY A 480 -20.78 -32.76 -52.86
N HIS A 481 -20.24 -32.98 -54.06
CA HIS A 481 -20.07 -31.95 -55.08
C HIS A 481 -21.40 -31.25 -55.36
N ALA A 482 -21.50 -29.97 -54.98
CA ALA A 482 -22.51 -29.08 -55.51
C ALA A 482 -22.10 -28.68 -56.94
N ALA A 483 -22.90 -29.09 -57.91
CA ALA A 483 -22.77 -28.67 -59.30
C ALA A 483 -22.92 -27.13 -59.39
N SER A 484 -21.93 -26.49 -60.01
CA SER A 484 -22.05 -25.09 -60.44
C SER A 484 -22.86 -25.04 -61.74
N PRO A 485 -23.86 -24.15 -61.88
CA PRO A 485 -24.50 -23.92 -63.16
C PRO A 485 -23.60 -23.03 -64.02
N LEU A 486 -23.40 -23.43 -65.27
CA LEU A 486 -22.79 -22.62 -66.33
C LEU A 486 -23.88 -21.77 -67.04
N PRO A 487 -23.50 -20.66 -67.67
CA PRO A 487 -24.35 -19.52 -68.02
C PRO A 487 -25.41 -19.77 -69.10
#